data_AF-A0A8J6Q7E6-F1
#
_entry.id   AF-A0A8J6Q7E6-F1
#
_cell.length_a   1.000
_cell.length_b   1.000
_cell.length_c   1.000
_cell.angle_alpha   90.00
_cell.angle_beta   90.00
_cell.angle_gamma   90.00
#
_symmetry.space_group_name_H-M   'P 1'
#
loop_
_entity.id
_entity.type
_entity.pdbx_description
1 polymer ?
#
loop_
_entity_poly.entity_id
_entity_poly.type
_entity_poly.pdbx_seq_one_letter_code
_entity_poly.pdbx_strand_id
1 'polypeptide(L)'
;MNTLKNFFFVLICLTFVLTHAQHPERQYTADVEKAKDWVKLINWTRFKNLSRTSSQQTLMGEILLNANKYALTNWWEKRGFKNTPLNEYLDLKGVSEHYIRPVAAEAEALAASLRMGLYDSSFTGIPEAEAEAKTIQLIKSLSHSHLSISNQGWGRKWQSALWAGYTGFAAWMMWDKLDKLTRNEVLLMIYEECEWIMNDKNLQQIKSYRDLNGNITSPGDTGAEENAWDSLILSVACAMMPENPNHNKWMNKLIFLNINALSRPKDLYNTKKYNGKPFNKWLIGTNINNDGTIVNHHFIHPDYMTSPFEFNPIRFFALAQAPTPKVFKQKLELVFSAFTELNFKVGDSITGGIVKSPGGTIFNSQSNTIFYPLGTDWGKDRRMNFASFCSTTSAFAKHSKTKKEASKWVLKFGQTALEMQNRFDDGHTYTDKSEDSYPSREEWVADMATTAYITETLKLLGKTKFTNKNFN
;
A
#
# COMPACT_ATOMS: atom_id res chain seq x y z
N MET A 1 -55.90 41.22 23.48
CA MET A 1 -55.77 42.42 22.65
C MET A 1 -54.28 42.63 22.36
N ASN A 2 -53.77 42.88 21.16
CA ASN A 2 -54.25 42.77 19.76
C ASN A 2 -52.97 42.40 18.95
N THR A 3 -52.84 41.30 18.22
CA THR A 3 -53.47 40.89 16.93
C THR A 3 -53.02 41.70 15.69
N LEU A 4 -52.91 40.99 14.54
CA LEU A 4 -52.47 41.41 13.17
C LEU A 4 -50.94 41.59 13.01
N LYS A 5 -50.24 41.31 11.88
CA LYS A 5 -50.47 40.68 10.53
C LYS A 5 -49.06 40.49 9.88
N ASN A 6 -48.74 39.61 8.90
CA ASN A 6 -49.41 38.43 8.32
C ASN A 6 -48.43 37.57 7.43
N PHE A 7 -48.51 36.23 7.53
CA PHE A 7 -48.50 35.24 6.42
C PHE A 7 -47.23 34.78 5.64
N PHE A 8 -47.38 33.54 5.11
CA PHE A 8 -46.61 32.81 4.09
C PHE A 8 -45.17 32.34 4.38
N PHE A 9 -45.04 31.05 4.69
CA PHE A 9 -44.31 30.13 3.81
C PHE A 9 -44.99 28.76 3.76
N VAL A 10 -45.02 28.14 2.57
CA VAL A 10 -45.81 26.92 2.28
C VAL A 10 -45.04 25.65 2.62
N LEU A 11 -45.71 24.71 3.28
CA LEU A 11 -45.21 23.36 3.52
C LEU A 11 -45.24 22.55 2.21
N ILE A 12 -44.06 22.31 1.60
CA ILE A 12 -43.95 21.39 0.46
C ILE A 12 -43.41 20.05 0.96
N CYS A 13 -44.31 19.10 1.17
CA CYS A 13 -43.97 17.68 1.33
C CYS A 13 -43.55 17.11 -0.03
N LEU A 14 -42.25 17.20 -0.34
CA LEU A 14 -41.67 16.49 -1.48
C LEU A 14 -41.38 15.05 -1.09
N THR A 15 -42.28 14.15 -1.48
CA THR A 15 -42.04 12.70 -1.48
C THR A 15 -40.83 12.38 -2.36
N PHE A 16 -39.70 12.04 -1.75
CA PHE A 16 -38.60 11.40 -2.46
C PHE A 16 -39.05 10.01 -2.90
N VAL A 17 -39.50 9.90 -4.15
CA VAL A 17 -39.58 8.61 -4.83
C VAL A 17 -38.14 8.14 -5.03
N LEU A 18 -37.71 7.20 -4.18
CA LEU A 18 -36.46 6.47 -4.35
C LEU A 18 -36.53 5.64 -5.63
N THR A 19 -36.19 6.25 -6.76
CA THR A 19 -35.80 5.52 -7.97
C THR A 19 -34.59 4.68 -7.62
N HIS A 20 -34.82 3.42 -7.28
CA HIS A 20 -33.77 2.42 -7.17
C HIS A 20 -33.15 2.30 -8.57
N ALA A 21 -32.01 2.95 -8.76
CA ALA A 21 -31.14 2.61 -9.87
C ALA A 21 -30.80 1.12 -9.69
N GLN A 22 -31.25 0.28 -10.63
CA GLN A 22 -30.86 -1.12 -10.64
C GLN A 22 -29.33 -1.17 -10.75
N HIS A 23 -28.66 -1.62 -9.70
CA HIS A 23 -27.23 -1.85 -9.74
C HIS A 23 -26.89 -2.86 -10.85
N PRO A 24 -25.70 -2.82 -11.47
CA PRO A 24 -25.35 -3.70 -12.59
C PRO A 24 -25.11 -5.19 -12.20
N GLU A 25 -25.77 -5.69 -11.16
CA GLU A 25 -25.55 -7.01 -10.53
C GLU A 25 -25.58 -8.18 -11.53
N ARG A 26 -26.39 -8.08 -12.59
CA ARG A 26 -26.50 -9.11 -13.64
C ARG A 26 -25.33 -9.15 -14.62
N GLN A 27 -24.51 -8.09 -14.71
CA GLN A 27 -23.38 -8.05 -15.65
C GLN A 27 -22.09 -8.54 -14.98
N TYR A 28 -21.79 -8.06 -13.77
CA TYR A 28 -20.61 -8.51 -13.00
C TYR A 28 -20.61 -10.01 -12.70
N THR A 29 -21.77 -10.60 -12.41
CA THR A 29 -21.86 -12.04 -12.05
C THR A 29 -21.48 -12.97 -13.20
N ALA A 30 -21.78 -12.61 -14.45
CA ALA A 30 -21.37 -13.38 -15.64
C ALA A 30 -19.87 -13.22 -15.96
N ASP A 31 -19.32 -12.03 -15.75
CA ASP A 31 -17.88 -11.76 -15.96
C ASP A 31 -17.01 -12.33 -14.82
N VAL A 32 -17.53 -12.47 -13.60
CA VAL A 32 -16.80 -13.06 -12.45
C VAL A 32 -16.63 -14.58 -12.54
N GLU A 33 -17.63 -15.34 -13.03
CA GLU A 33 -17.43 -16.78 -13.26
C GLU A 33 -16.35 -17.02 -14.34
N LYS A 34 -16.24 -16.16 -15.36
CA LYS A 34 -15.13 -16.17 -16.32
C LYS A 34 -13.82 -15.62 -15.77
N ALA A 35 -13.85 -14.70 -14.81
CA ALA A 35 -12.65 -14.06 -14.29
C ALA A 35 -11.67 -15.03 -13.61
N LYS A 36 -12.14 -16.21 -13.19
CA LYS A 36 -11.30 -17.32 -12.72
C LYS A 36 -10.29 -17.77 -13.76
N ASP A 37 -10.71 -17.84 -15.02
CA ASP A 37 -9.88 -18.28 -16.14
C ASP A 37 -8.80 -17.23 -16.47
N TRP A 38 -9.03 -15.97 -16.08
CA TRP A 38 -8.05 -14.89 -16.20
C TRP A 38 -7.04 -14.88 -15.05
N VAL A 39 -7.26 -15.60 -13.94
CA VAL A 39 -6.33 -15.59 -12.78
C VAL A 39 -5.06 -16.38 -13.09
N LYS A 40 -3.97 -15.65 -13.27
CA LYS A 40 -2.64 -16.22 -13.46
C LYS A 40 -2.01 -16.58 -12.11
N LEU A 41 -1.86 -17.88 -11.83
CA LEU A 41 -1.19 -18.35 -10.61
C LEU A 41 0.27 -17.89 -10.52
N ILE A 42 0.71 -17.53 -9.32
CA ILE A 42 2.13 -17.26 -9.03
C ILE A 42 2.90 -18.58 -9.13
N ASN A 43 3.97 -18.62 -9.92
CA ASN A 43 4.81 -19.81 -10.01
C ASN A 43 5.80 -19.87 -8.84
N TRP A 44 5.37 -20.54 -7.76
CA TRP A 44 6.11 -20.70 -6.51
C TRP A 44 7.39 -21.54 -6.61
N THR A 45 7.55 -22.38 -7.63
CA THR A 45 8.74 -23.26 -7.74
C THR A 45 10.04 -22.48 -7.89
N ARG A 46 9.98 -21.21 -8.33
CA ARG A 46 11.14 -20.31 -8.37
C ARG A 46 11.74 -20.02 -6.99
N PHE A 47 10.92 -19.97 -5.95
CA PHE A 47 11.35 -19.60 -4.60
C PHE A 47 11.93 -20.82 -3.86
N LYS A 48 11.34 -22.00 -4.07
CA LYS A 48 11.79 -23.27 -3.47
C LYS A 48 13.26 -23.63 -3.76
N ASN A 49 13.80 -23.15 -4.89
CA ASN A 49 15.16 -23.45 -5.34
C ASN A 49 16.13 -22.25 -5.18
N LEU A 50 15.85 -21.32 -4.27
CA LEU A 50 16.76 -20.21 -3.94
C LEU A 50 18.00 -20.71 -3.19
N SER A 51 19.00 -21.17 -3.96
CA SER A 51 20.30 -21.64 -3.44
C SER A 51 21.21 -20.53 -2.88
N ARG A 52 20.71 -19.29 -2.81
CA ARG A 52 21.44 -18.10 -2.31
C ARG A 52 20.44 -17.17 -1.63
N THR A 53 20.78 -16.73 -0.43
CA THR A 53 20.16 -15.61 0.28
C THR A 53 21.02 -14.35 0.13
N SER A 54 20.54 -13.20 0.61
CA SER A 54 21.36 -12.01 0.87
C SER A 54 21.13 -11.53 2.29
N SER A 55 22.10 -10.82 2.89
CA SER A 55 21.93 -10.27 4.24
C SER A 55 20.69 -9.40 4.38
N GLN A 56 20.32 -8.64 3.33
CA GLN A 56 19.07 -7.88 3.30
C GLN A 56 17.84 -8.79 3.29
N GLN A 57 17.83 -9.83 2.46
CA GLN A 57 16.69 -10.75 2.34
C GLN A 57 16.49 -11.58 3.61
N THR A 58 17.57 -12.05 4.23
CA THR A 58 17.53 -12.74 5.53
C THR A 58 16.99 -11.81 6.62
N LEU A 59 17.55 -10.61 6.78
CA LEU A 59 17.12 -9.64 7.80
C LEU A 59 15.65 -9.22 7.66
N MET A 60 15.17 -8.96 6.42
CA MET A 60 13.75 -8.65 6.20
C MET A 60 12.84 -9.87 6.48
N GLY A 61 13.36 -11.09 6.29
CA GLY A 61 12.65 -12.32 6.62
C GLY A 61 12.52 -12.55 8.12
N GLU A 62 13.58 -12.31 8.90
CA GLU A 62 13.55 -12.38 10.37
C GLU A 62 12.51 -11.41 10.96
N ILE A 63 12.49 -10.16 10.49
CA ILE A 63 11.53 -9.14 10.94
C ILE A 63 10.08 -9.52 10.59
N LEU A 64 9.85 -10.07 9.40
CA LEU A 64 8.54 -10.54 8.96
C LEU A 64 8.08 -11.76 9.77
N LEU A 65 8.99 -12.69 10.07
CA LEU A 65 8.69 -13.88 10.87
C LEU A 65 8.35 -13.52 12.34
N ASN A 66 9.03 -12.52 12.92
CA ASN A 66 8.66 -11.90 14.19
C ASN A 66 7.24 -11.30 14.14
N ALA A 67 6.94 -10.52 13.10
CA ALA A 67 5.60 -9.94 12.93
C ALA A 67 4.53 -11.05 12.80
N ASN A 68 4.80 -12.12 12.06
CA ASN A 68 3.89 -13.26 11.95
C ASN A 68 3.67 -14.01 13.28
N LYS A 69 4.71 -14.11 14.13
CA LYS A 69 4.58 -14.66 15.48
C LYS A 69 3.61 -13.83 16.31
N TYR A 70 3.75 -12.50 16.30
CA TYR A 70 2.83 -11.59 16.99
C TYR A 70 1.41 -11.70 16.43
N ALA A 71 1.27 -11.72 15.10
CA ALA A 71 0.02 -11.84 14.37
C ALA A 71 -0.80 -13.07 14.79
N LEU A 72 -0.16 -14.25 14.84
CA LEU A 72 -0.82 -15.52 15.13
C LEU A 72 -1.10 -15.78 16.62
N THR A 73 -0.48 -14.99 17.51
CA THR A 73 -0.56 -15.11 18.96
C THR A 73 -1.25 -13.88 19.57
N ASN A 74 -0.49 -12.94 20.15
CA ASN A 74 -0.99 -11.84 20.95
C ASN A 74 -1.92 -10.89 20.17
N TRP A 75 -1.69 -10.67 18.87
CA TRP A 75 -2.62 -9.91 18.04
C TRP A 75 -3.94 -10.66 17.84
N TRP A 76 -3.90 -11.94 17.44
CA TRP A 76 -5.08 -12.79 17.24
C TRP A 76 -5.99 -12.82 18.48
N GLU A 77 -5.39 -12.88 19.67
CA GLU A 77 -6.12 -12.83 20.94
C GLU A 77 -6.69 -11.44 21.23
N LYS A 78 -5.91 -10.36 21.06
CA LYS A 78 -6.37 -8.97 21.23
C LYS A 78 -7.53 -8.59 20.28
N ARG A 79 -7.57 -9.19 19.08
CA ARG A 79 -8.68 -9.04 18.12
C ARG A 79 -9.94 -9.83 18.50
N GLY A 80 -9.86 -10.72 19.49
CA GLY A 80 -10.96 -11.59 19.91
C GLY A 80 -11.19 -12.79 18.99
N PHE A 81 -10.26 -13.11 18.09
CA PHE A 81 -10.43 -14.15 17.08
C PHE A 81 -10.21 -15.57 17.61
N LYS A 82 -9.52 -15.72 18.76
CA LYS A 82 -9.14 -17.02 19.38
C LYS A 82 -10.25 -18.07 19.45
N ASN A 83 -11.48 -17.64 19.74
CA ASN A 83 -12.62 -18.54 19.98
C ASN A 83 -13.50 -18.77 18.74
N THR A 84 -13.14 -18.24 17.57
CA THR A 84 -13.92 -18.41 16.33
C THR A 84 -13.47 -19.68 15.60
N PRO A 85 -14.35 -20.66 15.32
CA PRO A 85 -13.99 -21.86 14.56
C PRO A 85 -13.40 -21.52 13.18
N LEU A 86 -12.32 -22.19 12.77
CA LEU A 86 -11.55 -21.87 11.55
C LEU A 86 -12.36 -21.98 10.23
N ASN A 87 -13.51 -22.67 10.25
CA ASN A 87 -14.44 -22.77 9.12
C ASN A 87 -15.43 -21.59 9.03
N GLU A 88 -15.60 -20.83 10.12
CA GLU A 88 -16.51 -19.67 10.23
C GLU A 88 -15.82 -18.34 9.90
N TYR A 89 -16.63 -17.29 9.73
CA TYR A 89 -16.15 -15.93 9.48
C TYR A 89 -15.81 -15.21 10.81
N LEU A 90 -14.72 -14.45 10.80
CA LEU A 90 -14.32 -13.57 11.90
C LEU A 90 -15.19 -12.31 11.94
N ASP A 91 -15.67 -11.95 13.13
CA ASP A 91 -16.28 -10.64 13.37
C ASP A 91 -15.19 -9.55 13.41
N LEU A 92 -15.08 -8.78 12.32
CA LEU A 92 -14.08 -7.73 12.16
C LEU A 92 -14.32 -6.50 13.06
N LYS A 93 -15.45 -6.42 13.78
CA LYS A 93 -15.88 -5.35 14.70
C LYS A 93 -16.23 -4.00 14.06
N GLY A 94 -16.11 -3.84 12.75
CA GLY A 94 -16.55 -2.64 12.04
C GLY A 94 -16.10 -2.58 10.58
N VAL A 95 -16.40 -1.46 9.91
CA VAL A 95 -16.21 -1.26 8.45
C VAL A 95 -15.32 -0.05 8.11
N SER A 96 -14.56 0.45 9.07
CA SER A 96 -13.60 1.56 8.93
C SER A 96 -12.16 1.07 9.05
N GLU A 97 -11.19 1.98 8.83
CA GLU A 97 -9.76 1.69 8.71
C GLU A 97 -9.24 0.73 9.78
N HIS A 98 -9.35 1.08 11.06
CA HIS A 98 -8.79 0.31 12.18
C HIS A 98 -9.38 -1.11 12.34
N TYR A 99 -10.52 -1.39 11.71
CA TYR A 99 -11.13 -2.73 11.72
C TYR A 99 -10.65 -3.58 10.56
N ILE A 100 -10.57 -3.01 9.35
CA ILE A 100 -10.30 -3.74 8.11
C ILE A 100 -8.83 -3.73 7.71
N ARG A 101 -8.19 -2.55 7.66
CA ARG A 101 -6.79 -2.37 7.20
C ARG A 101 -5.81 -3.31 7.90
N PRO A 102 -5.85 -3.50 9.23
CA PRO A 102 -4.82 -4.28 9.91
C PRO A 102 -5.01 -5.79 9.68
N VAL A 103 -6.27 -6.24 9.57
CA VAL A 103 -6.61 -7.63 9.24
C VAL A 103 -6.15 -7.96 7.82
N ALA A 104 -6.28 -7.03 6.89
CA ALA A 104 -5.83 -7.19 5.51
C ALA A 104 -4.30 -7.19 5.39
N ALA A 105 -3.59 -6.36 6.17
CA ALA A 105 -2.14 -6.36 6.24
C ALA A 105 -1.57 -7.68 6.82
N GLU A 106 -2.14 -8.17 7.92
CA GLU A 106 -1.72 -9.46 8.48
C GLU A 106 -2.04 -10.65 7.55
N ALA A 107 -3.13 -10.57 6.80
CA ALA A 107 -3.46 -11.58 5.79
C ALA A 107 -2.41 -11.65 4.67
N GLU A 108 -1.90 -10.51 4.16
CA GLU A 108 -0.83 -10.53 3.16
C GLU A 108 0.52 -10.96 3.75
N ALA A 109 0.82 -10.58 4.99
CA ALA A 109 2.07 -10.92 5.66
C ALA A 109 2.20 -12.42 5.92
N LEU A 110 1.13 -13.05 6.43
CA LEU A 110 1.08 -14.50 6.64
C LEU A 110 1.10 -15.26 5.30
N ALA A 111 0.31 -14.81 4.31
CA ALA A 111 0.30 -15.41 2.98
C ALA A 111 1.69 -15.34 2.31
N ALA A 112 2.41 -14.22 2.42
CA ALA A 112 3.75 -14.09 1.88
C ALA A 112 4.72 -15.10 2.52
N SER A 113 4.74 -15.17 3.86
CA SER A 113 5.66 -16.06 4.58
C SER A 113 5.41 -17.54 4.31
N LEU A 114 4.15 -17.98 4.33
CA LEU A 114 3.76 -19.35 4.01
C LEU A 114 4.13 -19.71 2.57
N ARG A 115 3.81 -18.84 1.60
CA ARG A 115 3.94 -19.17 0.16
C ARG A 115 5.36 -19.02 -0.38
N MET A 116 6.18 -18.20 0.25
CA MET A 116 7.60 -18.02 -0.12
C MET A 116 8.54 -18.98 0.63
N GLY A 117 8.03 -19.75 1.61
CA GLY A 117 8.84 -20.71 2.38
C GLY A 117 9.70 -20.04 3.46
N LEU A 118 9.24 -18.91 4.01
CA LEU A 118 9.85 -18.23 5.15
C LEU A 118 9.28 -18.73 6.49
N TYR A 119 8.02 -19.18 6.49
CA TYR A 119 7.32 -19.56 7.71
C TYR A 119 8.00 -20.73 8.44
N ASP A 120 8.20 -20.58 9.75
CA ASP A 120 8.76 -21.60 10.64
C ASP A 120 7.83 -21.81 11.84
N SER A 121 7.24 -23.01 11.92
CA SER A 121 6.35 -23.40 13.03
C SER A 121 7.09 -23.57 14.36
N SER A 122 8.38 -23.89 14.34
CA SER A 122 9.20 -24.04 15.56
C SER A 122 9.52 -22.68 16.20
N PHE A 123 9.69 -21.65 15.37
CA PHE A 123 9.93 -20.27 15.81
C PHE A 123 8.66 -19.55 16.26
N THR A 124 7.60 -19.65 15.45
CA THR A 124 6.31 -18.99 15.72
C THR A 124 5.52 -19.68 16.85
N GLY A 125 5.79 -20.96 17.10
CA GLY A 125 5.03 -21.78 18.04
C GLY A 125 3.66 -22.25 17.52
N ILE A 126 3.34 -21.95 16.26
CA ILE A 126 2.05 -22.24 15.64
C ILE A 126 2.26 -23.18 14.43
N PRO A 127 1.59 -24.34 14.34
CA PRO A 127 1.73 -25.26 13.21
C PRO A 127 1.41 -24.59 11.87
N GLU A 128 2.18 -24.93 10.81
CA GLU A 128 1.99 -24.36 9.47
C GLU A 128 0.56 -24.54 8.94
N ALA A 129 -0.07 -25.69 9.22
CA ALA A 129 -1.46 -25.97 8.86
C ALA A 129 -2.47 -25.07 9.60
N GLU A 130 -2.20 -24.68 10.85
CA GLU A 130 -3.03 -23.75 11.61
C GLU A 130 -2.85 -22.32 11.10
N ALA A 131 -1.60 -21.92 10.81
CA ALA A 131 -1.30 -20.62 10.21
C ALA A 131 -1.92 -20.48 8.80
N GLU A 132 -1.88 -21.51 7.97
CA GLU A 132 -2.60 -21.55 6.68
C GLU A 132 -4.10 -21.40 6.89
N ALA A 133 -4.71 -22.15 7.82
CA ALA A 133 -6.14 -22.06 8.10
C ALA A 133 -6.54 -20.66 8.62
N LYS A 134 -5.78 -20.07 9.56
CA LYS A 134 -5.97 -18.69 10.04
C LYS A 134 -5.85 -17.67 8.90
N THR A 135 -4.87 -17.83 8.01
CA THR A 135 -4.67 -16.96 6.83
C THR A 135 -5.87 -17.03 5.87
N ILE A 136 -6.36 -18.24 5.58
CA ILE A 136 -7.57 -18.45 4.76
C ILE A 136 -8.78 -17.83 5.45
N GLN A 137 -8.91 -17.96 6.78
CA GLN A 137 -10.00 -17.38 7.55
C GLN A 137 -10.00 -15.85 7.50
N LEU A 138 -8.83 -15.20 7.62
CA LEU A 138 -8.68 -13.75 7.44
C LEU A 138 -9.17 -13.32 6.04
N ILE A 139 -8.64 -13.95 4.98
CA ILE A 139 -9.01 -13.66 3.59
C ILE A 139 -10.52 -13.80 3.36
N LYS A 140 -11.09 -14.93 3.79
CA LYS A 140 -12.51 -15.26 3.66
C LYS A 140 -13.41 -14.30 4.44
N SER A 141 -12.99 -13.87 5.63
CA SER A 141 -13.75 -12.90 6.45
C SER A 141 -13.72 -11.50 5.85
N LEU A 142 -12.58 -11.10 5.30
CA LEU A 142 -12.44 -9.83 4.58
C LEU A 142 -13.29 -9.80 3.31
N SER A 143 -13.22 -10.83 2.45
CA SER A 143 -14.00 -10.89 1.20
C SER A 143 -15.50 -10.92 1.44
N HIS A 144 -15.95 -11.71 2.42
CA HIS A 144 -17.37 -11.87 2.71
C HIS A 144 -18.00 -10.62 3.32
N SER A 145 -17.25 -9.90 4.17
CA SER A 145 -17.72 -8.65 4.80
C SER A 145 -17.64 -7.42 3.89
N HIS A 146 -17.18 -7.56 2.64
CA HIS A 146 -17.17 -6.49 1.66
C HIS A 146 -18.58 -6.20 1.10
N LEU A 147 -18.84 -4.94 0.73
CA LEU A 147 -20.18 -4.47 0.33
C LEU A 147 -20.72 -5.06 -0.97
N SER A 148 -19.87 -5.65 -1.81
CA SER A 148 -20.32 -6.39 -3.01
C SER A 148 -20.80 -7.82 -2.70
N ILE A 149 -20.71 -8.25 -1.44
CA ILE A 149 -21.19 -9.54 -0.94
C ILE A 149 -22.23 -9.33 0.17
N SER A 150 -21.87 -8.53 1.19
CA SER A 150 -22.67 -8.32 2.40
C SER A 150 -23.31 -6.93 2.45
N ASN A 151 -24.61 -6.90 2.75
CA ASN A 151 -25.32 -5.65 3.06
C ASN A 151 -24.65 -4.92 4.23
N GLN A 152 -24.42 -3.61 4.09
CA GLN A 152 -23.68 -2.77 5.05
C GLN A 152 -22.19 -3.14 5.22
N GLY A 153 -21.63 -3.95 4.32
CA GLY A 153 -20.21 -4.29 4.32
C GLY A 153 -19.26 -3.10 4.15
N TRP A 154 -17.96 -3.35 4.34
CA TRP A 154 -16.92 -2.36 4.06
C TRP A 154 -16.66 -2.24 2.54
N GLY A 155 -16.02 -1.16 2.12
CA GLY A 155 -15.79 -0.84 0.71
C GLY A 155 -16.24 0.58 0.37
N ARG A 156 -15.83 1.10 -0.78
CA ARG A 156 -16.09 2.46 -1.29
C ARG A 156 -15.89 3.57 -0.25
N LYS A 157 -14.77 3.50 0.48
CA LYS A 157 -14.37 4.43 1.57
C LYS A 157 -12.96 4.94 1.35
N TRP A 158 -12.57 6.00 2.06
CA TRP A 158 -11.34 6.81 1.83
C TRP A 158 -10.03 6.02 1.58
N GLN A 159 -9.89 4.80 2.10
CA GLN A 159 -8.77 3.88 1.82
C GLN A 159 -9.19 2.45 1.40
N SER A 160 -10.45 2.16 1.07
CA SER A 160 -10.91 0.77 0.86
C SER A 160 -10.15 0.04 -0.25
N ALA A 161 -9.72 0.75 -1.30
CA ALA A 161 -8.89 0.22 -2.38
C ALA A 161 -7.50 -0.25 -1.90
N LEU A 162 -6.96 0.33 -0.83
CA LEU A 162 -5.75 -0.18 -0.18
C LEU A 162 -6.05 -1.51 0.52
N TRP A 163 -7.11 -1.55 1.32
CA TRP A 163 -7.45 -2.74 2.12
C TRP A 163 -7.82 -3.92 1.22
N ALA A 164 -8.65 -3.71 0.20
CA ALA A 164 -8.96 -4.67 -0.84
C ALA A 164 -7.71 -5.08 -1.65
N GLY A 165 -6.74 -4.16 -1.81
CA GLY A 165 -5.44 -4.44 -2.41
C GLY A 165 -4.67 -5.50 -1.62
N TYR A 166 -4.48 -5.29 -0.31
CA TYR A 166 -3.86 -6.28 0.57
C TYR A 166 -4.64 -7.60 0.58
N THR A 167 -5.98 -7.56 0.77
CA THR A 167 -6.83 -8.77 0.78
C THR A 167 -6.75 -9.54 -0.54
N GLY A 168 -6.83 -8.84 -1.67
CA GLY A 168 -6.72 -9.45 -3.00
C GLY A 168 -5.33 -10.03 -3.26
N PHE A 169 -4.28 -9.41 -2.71
CA PHE A 169 -2.92 -9.94 -2.83
C PHE A 169 -2.71 -11.20 -1.97
N ALA A 170 -3.15 -11.18 -0.71
CA ALA A 170 -3.18 -12.36 0.16
C ALA A 170 -3.95 -13.51 -0.49
N ALA A 171 -5.13 -13.21 -1.05
CA ALA A 171 -5.95 -14.18 -1.76
C ALA A 171 -5.29 -14.73 -3.03
N TRP A 172 -4.63 -13.88 -3.83
CA TRP A 172 -3.87 -14.31 -5.00
C TRP A 172 -2.67 -15.18 -4.62
N MET A 173 -2.01 -14.87 -3.51
CA MET A 173 -0.93 -15.70 -2.96
C MET A 173 -1.45 -17.09 -2.54
N MET A 174 -2.59 -17.12 -1.86
CA MET A 174 -3.23 -18.35 -1.36
C MET A 174 -4.15 -19.05 -2.37
N TRP A 175 -4.22 -18.60 -3.63
CA TRP A 175 -5.36 -18.86 -4.52
C TRP A 175 -5.75 -20.33 -4.67
N ASP A 176 -4.77 -21.23 -4.87
CA ASP A 176 -4.96 -22.68 -4.99
C ASP A 176 -5.48 -23.36 -3.71
N LYS A 177 -5.34 -22.73 -2.54
CA LYS A 177 -5.88 -23.19 -1.24
C LYS A 177 -7.28 -22.69 -0.93
N LEU A 178 -7.74 -21.61 -1.58
CA LEU A 178 -9.08 -21.04 -1.35
C LEU A 178 -10.20 -21.90 -1.97
N ASP A 179 -11.36 -21.96 -1.31
CA ASP A 179 -12.56 -22.61 -1.86
C ASP A 179 -13.22 -21.78 -2.99
N LYS A 180 -14.19 -22.38 -3.70
CA LYS A 180 -14.87 -21.72 -4.84
C LYS A 180 -15.62 -20.44 -4.42
N LEU A 181 -16.21 -20.41 -3.23
CA LEU A 181 -16.99 -19.27 -2.75
C LEU A 181 -16.05 -18.09 -2.47
N THR A 182 -15.01 -18.32 -1.68
CA THR A 182 -14.00 -17.33 -1.32
C THR A 182 -13.32 -16.75 -2.56
N ARG A 183 -13.01 -17.58 -3.57
CA ARG A 183 -12.50 -17.09 -4.87
C ARG A 183 -13.49 -16.17 -5.59
N ASN A 184 -14.80 -16.46 -5.57
CA ASN A 184 -15.83 -15.61 -6.16
C ASN A 184 -15.94 -14.26 -5.43
N GLU A 185 -15.99 -14.28 -4.10
CA GLU A 185 -16.09 -13.09 -3.26
C GLU A 185 -14.88 -12.17 -3.43
N VAL A 186 -13.66 -12.73 -3.43
CA VAL A 186 -12.43 -11.97 -3.70
C VAL A 186 -12.48 -11.28 -5.06
N LEU A 187 -12.95 -11.97 -6.11
CA LEU A 187 -13.08 -11.36 -7.44
C LEU A 187 -14.12 -10.23 -7.43
N LEU A 188 -15.29 -10.43 -6.82
CA LEU A 188 -16.33 -9.40 -6.68
C LEU A 188 -15.85 -8.17 -5.90
N MET A 189 -15.05 -8.36 -4.85
CA MET A 189 -14.40 -7.28 -4.10
C MET A 189 -13.40 -6.52 -4.98
N ILE A 190 -12.52 -7.23 -5.69
CA ILE A 190 -11.53 -6.61 -6.59
C ILE A 190 -12.22 -5.80 -7.70
N TYR A 191 -13.25 -6.35 -8.35
CA TYR A 191 -13.99 -5.63 -9.39
C TYR A 191 -14.66 -4.36 -8.86
N GLU A 192 -15.36 -4.44 -7.73
CA GLU A 192 -16.11 -3.31 -7.18
C GLU A 192 -15.20 -2.13 -6.79
N GLU A 193 -14.04 -2.42 -6.18
CA GLU A 193 -13.05 -1.40 -5.84
C GLU A 193 -12.29 -0.90 -7.07
N CYS A 194 -11.91 -1.76 -8.02
CA CYS A 194 -11.33 -1.33 -9.30
C CYS A 194 -12.24 -0.36 -10.05
N GLU A 195 -13.53 -0.68 -10.20
CA GLU A 195 -14.48 0.17 -10.93
C GLU A 195 -14.81 1.46 -10.16
N TRP A 196 -14.77 1.44 -8.82
CA TRP A 196 -14.87 2.66 -8.02
C TRP A 196 -13.67 3.61 -8.22
N ILE A 197 -12.45 3.08 -8.26
CA ILE A 197 -11.24 3.85 -8.59
C ILE A 197 -11.23 4.31 -10.06
N MET A 198 -11.72 3.50 -11.00
CA MET A 198 -11.86 3.92 -12.41
C MET A 198 -12.71 5.18 -12.55
N ASN A 199 -13.80 5.27 -11.78
CA ASN A 199 -14.70 6.43 -11.71
C ASN A 199 -14.23 7.52 -10.72
N ASP A 200 -12.94 7.59 -10.39
CA ASP A 200 -12.33 8.61 -9.53
C ASP A 200 -13.01 8.74 -8.16
N LYS A 201 -13.53 7.63 -7.61
CA LYS A 201 -14.30 7.60 -6.36
C LYS A 201 -15.55 8.50 -6.37
N ASN A 202 -16.08 8.79 -7.56
CA ASN A 202 -17.12 9.78 -7.85
C ASN A 202 -16.70 11.25 -7.56
N LEU A 203 -15.40 11.52 -7.50
CA LEU A 203 -14.85 12.89 -7.41
C LEU A 203 -14.71 13.50 -8.81
N GLN A 204 -14.69 14.83 -8.89
CA GLN A 204 -14.43 15.54 -10.15
C GLN A 204 -13.03 15.24 -10.73
N GLN A 205 -12.05 15.00 -9.84
CA GLN A 205 -10.68 14.62 -10.16
C GLN A 205 -10.00 14.02 -8.93
N ILE A 206 -8.90 13.28 -9.12
CA ILE A 206 -8.01 12.88 -8.03
C ILE A 206 -7.35 14.09 -7.35
N LYS A 207 -6.87 13.90 -6.12
CA LYS A 207 -6.20 14.93 -5.32
C LYS A 207 -4.82 15.28 -5.90
N SER A 208 -4.53 16.57 -5.94
CA SER A 208 -3.17 17.08 -6.20
C SER A 208 -2.85 18.26 -5.29
N TYR A 209 -1.59 18.36 -4.85
CA TYR A 209 -1.11 19.46 -4.02
C TYR A 209 -1.18 20.80 -4.77
N ARG A 210 -0.87 20.78 -6.06
CA ARG A 210 -0.90 21.93 -6.96
C ARG A 210 -1.64 21.63 -8.25
N ASP A 211 -2.31 22.64 -8.79
CA ASP A 211 -2.87 22.62 -10.14
C ASP A 211 -1.78 22.63 -11.24
N LEU A 212 -2.20 22.63 -12.51
CA LEU A 212 -1.32 22.73 -13.67
C LEU A 212 -0.60 24.09 -13.81
N ASN A 213 -1.07 25.13 -13.13
CA ASN A 213 -0.45 26.46 -13.11
C ASN A 213 0.59 26.59 -11.97
N GLY A 214 0.61 25.63 -11.03
CA GLY A 214 1.49 25.61 -9.86
C GLY A 214 0.87 26.18 -8.58
N ASN A 215 -0.38 26.65 -8.63
CA ASN A 215 -1.14 27.14 -7.47
C ASN A 215 -1.35 26.01 -6.48
N ILE A 216 -1.19 26.25 -5.18
CA ILE A 216 -1.47 25.25 -4.15
C ILE A 216 -2.99 25.11 -3.99
N THR A 217 -3.52 23.92 -4.28
CA THR A 217 -4.95 23.57 -4.21
C THR A 217 -5.30 22.75 -2.97
N SER A 218 -4.31 22.13 -2.33
CA SER A 218 -4.48 21.32 -1.11
C SER A 218 -3.41 21.69 -0.07
N PRO A 219 -3.55 22.82 0.63
CA PRO A 219 -2.46 23.40 1.43
C PRO A 219 -2.06 22.54 2.63
N GLY A 220 -0.81 22.07 2.61
CA GLY A 220 -0.24 21.26 3.68
C GLY A 220 -0.51 19.75 3.58
N ASP A 221 -1.31 19.34 2.61
CA ASP A 221 -1.80 17.97 2.51
C ASP A 221 -1.79 17.56 1.02
N THR A 222 -0.74 16.86 0.60
CA THR A 222 -0.58 16.44 -0.81
C THR A 222 -1.55 15.32 -1.16
N GLY A 223 -1.74 15.04 -2.45
CA GLY A 223 -2.38 13.80 -2.92
C GLY A 223 -1.38 12.69 -3.21
N ALA A 224 -0.13 12.76 -2.71
CA ALA A 224 0.91 11.81 -3.08
C ALA A 224 0.57 10.39 -2.59
N GLU A 225 0.07 10.32 -1.36
CA GLU A 225 -0.29 9.09 -0.66
C GLU A 225 -1.59 8.48 -1.16
N GLU A 226 -2.69 9.23 -1.24
CA GLU A 226 -3.99 8.63 -1.57
C GLU A 226 -4.03 8.14 -3.01
N ASN A 227 -3.32 8.82 -3.92
CA ASN A 227 -3.13 8.34 -5.28
C ASN A 227 -2.33 7.01 -5.34
N ALA A 228 -1.47 6.75 -4.36
CA ALA A 228 -0.76 5.48 -4.25
C ALA A 228 -1.63 4.38 -3.59
N TRP A 229 -2.38 4.71 -2.54
CA TRP A 229 -3.39 3.83 -1.93
C TRP A 229 -4.42 3.34 -2.95
N ASP A 230 -5.02 4.26 -3.71
CA ASP A 230 -5.98 3.96 -4.80
C ASP A 230 -5.37 3.06 -5.88
N SER A 231 -4.05 3.11 -6.05
CA SER A 231 -3.35 2.35 -7.08
C SER A 231 -3.09 0.89 -6.71
N LEU A 232 -3.20 0.51 -5.43
CA LEU A 232 -2.85 -0.83 -4.98
C LEU A 232 -3.80 -1.89 -5.56
N ILE A 233 -5.12 -1.67 -5.51
CA ILE A 233 -6.10 -2.63 -6.05
C ILE A 233 -5.89 -2.87 -7.55
N LEU A 234 -5.62 -1.82 -8.33
CA LEU A 234 -5.34 -1.93 -9.77
C LEU A 234 -4.01 -2.65 -10.04
N SER A 235 -3.01 -2.48 -9.17
CA SER A 235 -1.73 -3.20 -9.25
C SER A 235 -1.91 -4.70 -9.10
N VAL A 236 -2.71 -5.11 -8.11
CA VAL A 236 -3.05 -6.51 -7.85
C VAL A 236 -3.91 -7.05 -9.00
N ALA A 237 -5.02 -6.39 -9.34
CA ALA A 237 -5.95 -6.83 -10.38
C ALA A 237 -5.26 -7.05 -11.73
N CYS A 238 -4.41 -6.11 -12.19
CA CYS A 238 -3.71 -6.24 -13.47
C CYS A 238 -2.58 -7.29 -13.46
N ALA A 239 -1.91 -7.52 -12.32
CA ALA A 239 -0.89 -8.55 -12.23
C ALA A 239 -1.51 -9.96 -12.11
N MET A 240 -2.59 -10.08 -11.35
CA MET A 240 -3.37 -11.29 -11.10
C MET A 240 -4.17 -11.73 -12.33
N MET A 241 -4.82 -10.78 -13.03
CA MET A 241 -5.72 -11.06 -14.15
C MET A 241 -5.25 -10.40 -15.47
N PRO A 242 -4.13 -10.84 -16.06
CA PRO A 242 -3.56 -10.21 -17.26
C PRO A 242 -4.39 -10.37 -18.54
N GLU A 243 -5.34 -11.31 -18.57
CA GLU A 243 -6.23 -11.59 -19.71
C GLU A 243 -7.63 -10.97 -19.53
N ASN A 244 -7.84 -10.20 -18.46
CA ASN A 244 -9.09 -9.52 -18.18
C ASN A 244 -9.45 -8.49 -19.28
N PRO A 245 -10.69 -8.43 -19.79
CA PRO A 245 -11.12 -7.43 -20.77
C PRO A 245 -10.89 -5.97 -20.36
N ASN A 246 -10.93 -5.66 -19.06
CA ASN A 246 -10.65 -4.32 -18.53
C ASN A 246 -9.15 -4.07 -18.24
N HIS A 247 -8.26 -5.06 -18.40
CA HIS A 247 -6.83 -4.95 -18.05
C HIS A 247 -6.16 -3.69 -18.61
N ASN A 248 -6.37 -3.34 -19.89
CA ASN A 248 -5.74 -2.16 -20.49
C ASN A 248 -6.28 -0.84 -19.90
N LYS A 249 -7.57 -0.77 -19.55
CA LYS A 249 -8.18 0.41 -18.90
C LYS A 249 -7.62 0.59 -17.49
N TRP A 250 -7.65 -0.48 -16.69
CA TRP A 250 -7.09 -0.52 -15.34
C TRP A 250 -5.58 -0.20 -15.34
N MET A 251 -4.83 -0.68 -16.34
CA MET A 251 -3.41 -0.39 -16.49
C MET A 251 -3.12 1.08 -16.79
N ASN A 252 -3.93 1.72 -17.65
CA ASN A 252 -3.82 3.15 -17.88
C ASN A 252 -4.14 3.97 -16.63
N LYS A 253 -5.16 3.57 -15.85
CA LYS A 253 -5.50 4.22 -14.59
C LYS A 253 -4.39 4.03 -13.55
N LEU A 254 -3.82 2.83 -13.44
CA LEU A 254 -2.69 2.55 -12.58
C LEU A 254 -1.47 3.43 -12.90
N ILE A 255 -1.13 3.53 -14.19
CA ILE A 255 -0.05 4.40 -14.69
C ILE A 255 -0.36 5.86 -14.38
N PHE A 256 -1.59 6.31 -14.60
CA PHE A 256 -2.03 7.68 -14.31
C PHE A 256 -1.90 8.03 -12.82
N LEU A 257 -2.39 7.17 -11.92
CA LEU A 257 -2.28 7.35 -10.47
C LEU A 257 -0.81 7.39 -10.01
N ASN A 258 0.00 6.40 -10.43
CA ASN A 258 1.42 6.33 -10.07
C ASN A 258 2.22 7.55 -10.59
N ILE A 259 1.88 8.08 -11.76
CA ILE A 259 2.50 9.30 -12.28
C ILE A 259 2.10 10.52 -11.44
N ASN A 260 0.81 10.69 -11.12
CA ASN A 260 0.34 11.88 -10.39
C ASN A 260 0.72 11.84 -8.91
N ALA A 261 0.82 10.67 -8.27
CA ALA A 261 1.36 10.53 -6.91
C ALA A 261 2.77 11.14 -6.76
N LEU A 262 3.60 10.96 -7.80
CA LEU A 262 5.02 11.32 -7.79
C LEU A 262 5.38 12.46 -8.75
N SER A 263 4.40 13.25 -9.21
CA SER A 263 4.62 14.34 -10.15
C SER A 263 5.12 15.61 -9.45
N ARG A 264 6.08 16.31 -10.08
CA ARG A 264 6.65 17.58 -9.59
C ARG A 264 6.51 18.71 -10.61
N PRO A 265 6.60 20.01 -10.21
CA PRO A 265 6.44 21.14 -11.14
C PRO A 265 7.31 21.08 -12.41
N LYS A 266 8.56 20.61 -12.31
CA LYS A 266 9.46 20.42 -13.48
C LYS A 266 8.95 19.39 -14.49
N ASP A 267 8.01 18.53 -14.13
CA ASP A 267 7.49 17.48 -15.02
C ASP A 267 6.38 17.96 -15.95
N LEU A 268 5.78 19.13 -15.70
CA LEU A 268 4.82 19.78 -16.61
C LEU A 268 5.43 20.06 -18.01
N TYR A 269 6.76 20.14 -18.08
CA TYR A 269 7.54 20.33 -19.30
C TYR A 269 8.14 19.03 -19.86
N ASN A 270 7.90 17.88 -19.23
CA ASN A 270 8.50 16.60 -19.62
C ASN A 270 7.73 15.96 -20.78
N THR A 271 8.26 16.10 -22.00
CA THR A 271 7.67 15.56 -23.24
C THR A 271 8.05 14.10 -23.54
N LYS A 272 8.91 13.47 -22.72
CA LYS A 272 9.33 12.08 -22.93
C LYS A 272 8.14 11.12 -22.85
N LYS A 273 8.01 10.21 -23.81
CA LYS A 273 6.90 9.25 -23.86
C LYS A 273 7.06 8.11 -22.85
N TYR A 274 6.05 7.93 -22.01
CA TYR A 274 5.87 6.80 -21.11
C TYR A 274 4.57 6.08 -21.50
N ASN A 275 4.68 4.78 -21.78
CA ASN A 275 3.55 3.92 -22.15
C ASN A 275 2.64 4.56 -23.23
N GLY A 276 3.25 5.03 -24.33
CA GLY A 276 2.56 5.66 -25.47
C GLY A 276 2.40 7.19 -25.40
N LYS A 277 2.21 7.76 -24.21
CA LYS A 277 1.81 9.17 -24.00
C LYS A 277 2.96 10.01 -23.39
N PRO A 278 3.17 11.29 -23.79
CA PRO A 278 4.16 12.17 -23.16
C PRO A 278 3.91 12.34 -21.66
N PHE A 279 4.97 12.38 -20.82
CA PHE A 279 4.84 12.40 -19.36
C PHE A 279 3.91 13.53 -18.88
N ASN A 280 4.12 14.75 -19.37
CA ASN A 280 3.29 15.90 -18.99
C ASN A 280 1.80 15.80 -19.41
N LYS A 281 1.45 14.94 -20.37
CA LYS A 281 0.05 14.69 -20.76
C LYS A 281 -0.65 13.67 -19.87
N TRP A 282 0.03 13.08 -18.89
CA TRP A 282 -0.59 12.29 -17.82
C TRP A 282 -0.99 13.14 -16.60
N LEU A 283 -0.50 14.38 -16.50
CA LEU A 283 -0.64 15.20 -15.31
C LEU A 283 -1.97 15.95 -15.27
N ILE A 284 -2.61 15.96 -14.10
CA ILE A 284 -3.69 16.90 -13.74
C ILE A 284 -3.21 18.02 -12.79
N GLY A 285 -1.98 17.88 -12.29
CA GLY A 285 -1.41 18.72 -11.25
C GLY A 285 -0.06 18.14 -10.80
N THR A 286 0.46 18.61 -9.67
CA THR A 286 1.69 18.08 -9.07
C THR A 286 1.56 17.84 -7.57
N ASN A 287 2.29 16.85 -7.04
CA ASN A 287 2.20 16.41 -5.65
C ASN A 287 3.51 16.52 -4.85
N ILE A 288 4.66 16.34 -5.49
CA ILE A 288 5.96 16.39 -4.79
C ILE A 288 6.76 17.64 -5.20
N ASN A 289 7.61 18.14 -4.30
CA ASN A 289 8.47 19.28 -4.59
C ASN A 289 9.59 18.88 -5.57
N ASN A 290 10.24 19.89 -6.18
CA ASN A 290 11.23 19.64 -7.23
C ASN A 290 12.50 18.91 -6.76
N ASP A 291 12.79 19.01 -5.46
CA ASP A 291 13.89 18.35 -4.73
C ASP A 291 13.56 16.92 -4.29
N GLY A 292 12.29 16.50 -4.35
CA GLY A 292 11.83 15.18 -3.89
C GLY A 292 11.17 15.17 -2.51
N THR A 293 11.08 16.32 -1.82
CA THR A 293 10.33 16.42 -0.56
C THR A 293 8.82 16.32 -0.79
N ILE A 294 8.11 15.71 0.16
CA ILE A 294 6.65 15.57 0.17
C ILE A 294 6.11 16.26 1.41
N VAL A 295 5.00 16.98 1.25
CA VAL A 295 4.30 17.67 2.34
C VAL A 295 3.09 16.84 2.74
N ASN A 296 2.92 16.58 4.03
CA ASN A 296 1.67 16.07 4.58
C ASN A 296 1.52 16.56 6.02
N HIS A 297 0.29 16.53 6.56
CA HIS A 297 -0.04 17.01 7.90
C HIS A 297 0.49 18.45 8.17
N HIS A 298 0.54 19.25 7.12
CA HIS A 298 1.03 20.63 7.02
C HIS A 298 2.56 20.83 7.03
N PHE A 299 3.39 19.78 7.00
CA PHE A 299 4.86 19.92 6.99
C PHE A 299 5.59 18.95 6.05
N ILE A 300 6.87 19.21 5.74
CA ILE A 300 7.72 18.23 5.03
C ILE A 300 7.91 17.01 5.93
N HIS A 301 7.37 15.87 5.51
CA HIS A 301 7.18 14.71 6.37
C HIS A 301 7.91 13.46 5.84
N PRO A 302 8.98 13.00 6.50
CA PRO A 302 9.77 11.83 6.08
C PRO A 302 8.96 10.55 5.83
N ASP A 303 8.01 10.17 6.69
CA ASP A 303 7.17 8.99 6.45
C ASP A 303 6.31 9.10 5.19
N TYR A 304 5.71 10.26 4.92
CA TYR A 304 4.94 10.44 3.68
C TYR A 304 5.82 10.62 2.44
N MET A 305 7.13 10.81 2.60
CA MET A 305 8.09 10.67 1.50
C MET A 305 8.29 9.20 1.08
N THR A 306 8.04 8.21 1.95
CA THR A 306 8.07 6.77 1.59
C THR A 306 6.73 6.24 1.10
N SER A 307 5.61 6.69 1.67
CA SER A 307 4.25 6.18 1.40
C SER A 307 3.94 5.89 -0.09
N PRO A 308 4.22 6.77 -1.08
CA PRO A 308 3.97 6.48 -2.49
C PRO A 308 4.76 5.30 -3.09
N PHE A 309 5.81 4.82 -2.41
CA PHE A 309 6.67 3.71 -2.82
C PHE A 309 6.40 2.42 -2.06
N GLU A 310 5.68 2.48 -0.93
CA GLU A 310 5.26 1.31 -0.15
C GLU A 310 4.36 0.41 -1.02
N PHE A 311 3.45 1.04 -1.76
CA PHE A 311 2.49 0.38 -2.66
C PHE A 311 3.01 0.21 -4.10
N ASN A 312 4.34 0.25 -4.31
CA ASN A 312 4.92 0.29 -5.66
C ASN A 312 4.53 -0.95 -6.49
N PRO A 313 3.97 -0.79 -7.70
CA PRO A 313 3.39 -1.92 -8.43
C PRO A 313 4.41 -3.00 -8.85
N ILE A 314 5.71 -2.69 -8.89
CA ILE A 314 6.74 -3.58 -9.44
C ILE A 314 6.72 -4.98 -8.79
N ARG A 315 6.41 -5.10 -7.49
CA ARG A 315 6.38 -6.38 -6.76
C ARG A 315 5.38 -7.36 -7.38
N PHE A 316 4.16 -6.90 -7.66
CA PHE A 316 3.07 -7.72 -8.23
C PHE A 316 3.38 -8.18 -9.65
N PHE A 317 3.84 -7.29 -10.53
CA PHE A 317 4.22 -7.66 -11.92
C PHE A 317 5.40 -8.63 -11.96
N ALA A 318 6.36 -8.50 -11.04
CA ALA A 318 7.48 -9.43 -10.95
C ALA A 318 7.05 -10.84 -10.50
N LEU A 319 6.13 -10.94 -9.52
CA LEU A 319 5.49 -12.20 -9.11
C LEU A 319 4.70 -12.86 -10.26
N ALA A 320 3.91 -12.07 -11.00
CA ALA A 320 3.20 -12.51 -12.21
C ALA A 320 4.13 -12.84 -13.40
N GLN A 321 5.44 -12.55 -13.32
CA GLN A 321 6.39 -12.58 -14.44
C GLN A 321 5.97 -11.72 -15.64
N ALA A 322 5.17 -10.69 -15.39
CA ALA A 322 4.60 -9.81 -16.39
C ALA A 322 5.56 -8.65 -16.74
N PRO A 323 5.55 -8.13 -17.98
CA PRO A 323 6.33 -6.95 -18.34
C PRO A 323 5.88 -5.71 -17.55
N THR A 324 6.75 -5.18 -16.70
CA THR A 324 6.44 -4.06 -15.81
C THR A 324 6.59 -2.71 -16.51
N PRO A 325 5.61 -1.79 -16.46
CA PRO A 325 5.76 -0.42 -16.96
C PRO A 325 7.02 0.29 -16.41
N LYS A 326 7.82 0.88 -17.31
CA LYS A 326 9.06 1.63 -16.96
C LYS A 326 8.80 2.84 -16.06
N VAL A 327 7.56 3.31 -15.99
CA VAL A 327 7.17 4.48 -15.21
C VAL A 327 7.15 4.23 -13.70
N PHE A 328 6.86 3.01 -13.24
CA PHE A 328 6.83 2.66 -11.81
C PHE A 328 8.20 2.76 -11.10
N LYS A 329 9.28 3.03 -11.85
CA LYS A 329 10.62 3.34 -11.31
C LYS A 329 10.93 4.84 -11.21
N GLN A 330 10.02 5.72 -11.64
CA GLN A 330 10.28 7.15 -11.58
C GLN A 330 10.39 7.61 -10.12
N LYS A 331 11.17 8.68 -9.92
CA LYS A 331 11.40 9.38 -8.65
C LYS A 331 12.05 8.61 -7.50
N LEU A 332 12.20 7.28 -7.55
CA LEU A 332 12.98 6.50 -6.56
C LEU A 332 14.31 7.18 -6.21
N GLU A 333 15.12 7.51 -7.22
CA GLU A 333 16.43 8.16 -7.01
C GLU A 333 16.33 9.62 -6.57
N LEU A 334 15.27 10.34 -6.96
CA LEU A 334 15.06 11.74 -6.56
C LEU A 334 14.73 11.80 -5.07
N VAL A 335 13.76 11.01 -4.63
CA VAL A 335 13.34 10.96 -3.22
C VAL A 335 14.43 10.34 -2.36
N PHE A 336 15.16 9.32 -2.84
CA PHE A 336 16.32 8.78 -2.13
C PHE A 336 17.42 9.84 -1.93
N SER A 337 17.71 10.68 -2.94
CA SER A 337 18.64 11.82 -2.78
C SER A 337 18.08 12.88 -1.82
N ALA A 338 16.75 13.08 -1.77
CA ALA A 338 16.13 13.94 -0.77
C ALA A 338 16.31 13.41 0.67
N PHE A 339 16.44 12.09 0.84
CA PHE A 339 16.77 11.48 2.14
C PHE A 339 18.27 11.57 2.49
N THR A 340 19.17 11.31 1.53
CA THR A 340 20.62 11.15 1.81
C THR A 340 21.50 12.35 1.48
N GLU A 341 21.06 13.28 0.63
CA GLU A 341 21.87 14.39 0.11
C GLU A 341 21.27 15.78 0.40
N LEU A 342 19.95 15.91 0.62
CA LEU A 342 19.31 17.19 0.95
C LEU A 342 19.59 17.59 2.40
N ASN A 343 20.38 18.65 2.58
CA ASN A 343 20.81 19.16 3.88
C ASN A 343 19.94 20.33 4.35
N PHE A 344 19.15 20.12 5.40
CA PHE A 344 18.33 21.13 6.06
C PHE A 344 19.17 21.89 7.12
N LYS A 345 19.23 23.22 7.09
CA LYS A 345 19.97 24.00 8.11
C LYS A 345 19.04 24.49 9.21
N VAL A 346 19.50 24.44 10.46
CA VAL A 346 18.73 24.94 11.61
C VAL A 346 18.37 26.40 11.39
N GLY A 347 17.09 26.75 11.57
CA GLY A 347 16.58 28.10 11.34
C GLY A 347 16.08 28.38 9.92
N ASP A 348 16.31 27.49 8.93
CA ASP A 348 15.73 27.64 7.59
C ASP A 348 14.20 27.60 7.67
N SER A 349 13.53 28.56 7.01
CA SER A 349 12.07 28.58 6.86
C SER A 349 11.66 27.78 5.62
N ILE A 350 10.91 26.70 5.83
CA ILE A 350 10.45 25.77 4.79
C ILE A 350 8.93 25.55 4.88
N THR A 351 8.35 24.77 3.97
CA THR A 351 6.90 24.49 4.01
C THR A 351 6.55 23.74 5.30
N GLY A 352 5.74 24.38 6.15
CA GLY A 352 5.27 23.84 7.43
C GLY A 352 6.03 24.30 8.68
N GLY A 353 7.10 25.09 8.55
CA GLY A 353 7.75 25.70 9.70
C GLY A 353 9.25 25.93 9.56
N ILE A 354 9.91 26.07 10.72
CA ILE A 354 11.34 26.32 10.85
C ILE A 354 12.09 25.02 11.15
N VAL A 355 13.17 24.75 10.42
CA VAL A 355 14.03 23.57 10.62
C VAL A 355 14.61 23.53 12.03
N LYS A 356 14.40 22.41 12.71
CA LYS A 356 14.82 22.15 14.09
C LYS A 356 16.27 21.65 14.17
N SER A 357 16.89 21.83 15.34
CA SER A 357 18.17 21.20 15.69
C SER A 357 18.08 19.66 15.63
N PRO A 358 19.11 18.93 15.18
CA PRO A 358 20.45 19.40 14.79
C PRO A 358 20.60 19.91 13.35
N GLY A 359 19.56 19.80 12.51
CA GLY A 359 19.72 19.94 11.05
C GLY A 359 20.41 18.72 10.43
N GLY A 360 20.82 18.84 9.16
CA GLY A 360 21.49 17.78 8.40
C GLY A 360 20.59 17.10 7.37
N THR A 361 20.94 15.88 6.98
CA THR A 361 20.17 15.01 6.07
C THR A 361 19.17 14.16 6.85
N ILE A 362 18.03 13.80 6.23
CA ILE A 362 16.99 12.99 6.88
C ILE A 362 17.55 11.61 7.29
N PHE A 363 18.31 10.96 6.41
CA PHE A 363 19.08 9.76 6.77
C PHE A 363 20.41 10.21 7.37
N ASN A 364 20.51 10.20 8.70
CA ASN A 364 21.74 10.58 9.39
C ASN A 364 22.74 9.42 9.37
N SER A 365 23.77 9.57 8.54
CA SER A 365 24.79 8.53 8.30
C SER A 365 25.68 8.22 9.51
N GLN A 366 25.77 9.16 10.47
CA GLN A 366 26.61 9.05 11.68
C GLN A 366 25.89 8.34 12.83
N SER A 367 24.61 8.65 13.07
CA SER A 367 23.83 8.11 14.19
C SER A 367 22.90 6.95 13.82
N ASN A 368 22.72 6.65 12.52
CA ASN A 368 21.72 5.71 12.00
C ASN A 368 20.26 6.11 12.31
N THR A 369 20.01 7.33 12.76
CA THR A 369 18.66 7.84 13.08
C THR A 369 18.01 8.52 11.88
N ILE A 370 16.68 8.63 11.93
CA ILE A 370 15.92 9.52 11.05
C ILE A 370 15.88 10.92 11.66
N PHE A 371 16.43 11.90 10.96
CA PHE A 371 16.27 13.31 11.31
C PHE A 371 14.98 13.84 10.69
N TYR A 372 14.07 14.34 11.54
CA TYR A 372 12.80 14.92 11.14
C TYR A 372 12.91 16.46 11.13
N PRO A 373 13.03 17.14 9.96
CA PRO A 373 13.41 18.55 9.91
C PRO A 373 12.43 19.47 10.66
N LEU A 374 11.14 19.15 10.64
CA LEU A 374 10.08 19.87 11.34
C LEU A 374 9.47 19.08 12.50
N GLY A 375 9.91 17.84 12.72
CA GLY A 375 9.28 16.86 13.61
C GLY A 375 8.41 15.85 12.85
N THR A 376 7.64 15.07 13.62
CA THR A 376 6.71 14.02 13.19
C THR A 376 5.63 13.92 14.27
N ASP A 377 4.40 13.62 13.87
CA ASP A 377 3.24 13.37 14.75
C ASP A 377 2.96 11.88 14.95
N TRP A 378 3.60 11.02 14.16
CA TRP A 378 3.62 9.57 14.38
C TRP A 378 4.55 9.20 15.51
N GLY A 379 5.86 9.40 15.35
CA GLY A 379 6.85 8.91 16.30
C GLY A 379 8.21 8.81 15.64
N LYS A 380 9.29 8.86 16.44
CA LYS A 380 10.65 8.96 15.90
C LYS A 380 11.28 7.63 15.57
N ASP A 381 10.67 6.52 16.00
CA ASP A 381 11.29 5.19 15.98
C ASP A 381 10.79 4.29 14.85
N ARG A 382 9.93 4.82 13.97
CA ARG A 382 9.65 4.19 12.67
C ARG A 382 10.93 3.93 11.87
N ARG A 383 11.12 2.68 11.45
CA ARG A 383 12.24 2.24 10.60
C ARG A 383 11.81 1.46 9.37
N MET A 384 10.69 0.74 9.43
CA MET A 384 10.36 -0.28 8.43
C MET A 384 9.93 0.27 7.07
N ASN A 385 9.25 1.41 7.02
CA ASN A 385 9.02 2.14 5.77
C ASN A 385 10.32 2.60 5.10
N PHE A 386 11.27 3.12 5.86
CA PHE A 386 12.58 3.52 5.34
C PHE A 386 13.38 2.31 4.84
N ALA A 387 13.36 1.18 5.57
CA ALA A 387 13.94 -0.08 5.12
C ALA A 387 13.29 -0.57 3.80
N SER A 388 11.96 -0.62 3.75
CA SER A 388 11.16 -1.01 2.58
C SER A 388 11.44 -0.14 1.35
N PHE A 389 11.40 1.18 1.51
CA PHE A 389 11.76 2.14 0.46
C PHE A 389 13.21 1.96 -0.02
N CYS A 390 14.15 1.70 0.88
CA CYS A 390 15.53 1.39 0.52
C CYS A 390 15.67 0.03 -0.19
N SER A 391 14.83 -0.97 0.11
CA SER A 391 14.77 -2.22 -0.65
C SER A 391 14.26 -2.00 -2.07
N THR A 392 13.15 -1.28 -2.25
CA THR A 392 12.64 -0.89 -3.58
C THR A 392 13.67 -0.06 -4.37
N THR A 393 14.36 0.87 -3.72
CA THR A 393 15.42 1.68 -4.35
C THR A 393 16.63 0.83 -4.73
N SER A 394 17.12 -0.03 -3.84
CA SER A 394 18.27 -0.90 -4.12
C SER A 394 18.00 -1.92 -5.24
N ALA A 395 16.76 -2.41 -5.33
CA ALA A 395 16.31 -3.27 -6.41
C ALA A 395 16.22 -2.52 -7.74
N PHE A 396 15.58 -1.34 -7.78
CA PHE A 396 15.05 -0.77 -9.02
C PHE A 396 15.62 0.59 -9.46
N ALA A 397 16.49 1.23 -8.69
CA ALA A 397 17.20 2.45 -9.12
C ALA A 397 17.95 2.24 -10.46
N LYS A 398 18.29 3.34 -11.14
CA LYS A 398 19.02 3.33 -12.42
C LYS A 398 20.52 3.20 -12.18
N HIS A 399 21.07 3.95 -11.23
CA HIS A 399 22.50 4.08 -10.99
C HIS A 399 23.00 3.08 -9.95
N SER A 400 24.12 2.41 -10.25
CA SER A 400 24.72 1.40 -9.37
C SER A 400 25.22 1.96 -8.04
N LYS A 401 25.63 3.24 -7.98
CA LYS A 401 25.96 3.95 -6.73
C LYS A 401 24.75 3.96 -5.79
N THR A 402 23.63 4.52 -6.25
CA THR A 402 22.37 4.59 -5.50
C THR A 402 21.91 3.22 -5.02
N LYS A 403 22.01 2.19 -5.86
CA LYS A 403 21.69 0.81 -5.44
C LYS A 403 22.54 0.32 -4.28
N LYS A 404 23.87 0.47 -4.38
CA LYS A 404 24.82 0.05 -3.33
C LYS A 404 24.61 0.82 -2.03
N GLU A 405 24.25 2.09 -2.13
CA GLU A 405 23.99 2.95 -0.98
C GLU A 405 22.66 2.58 -0.29
N ALA A 406 21.58 2.44 -1.05
CA ALA A 406 20.29 1.98 -0.55
C ALA A 406 20.39 0.60 0.12
N SER A 407 21.15 -0.35 -0.47
CA SER A 407 21.41 -1.66 0.15
C SER A 407 22.07 -1.57 1.55
N LYS A 408 22.83 -0.51 1.85
CA LYS A 408 23.40 -0.30 3.20
C LYS A 408 22.33 0.22 4.17
N TRP A 409 21.45 1.11 3.69
CA TRP A 409 20.35 1.65 4.49
C TRP A 409 19.29 0.59 4.83
N VAL A 410 19.02 -0.38 3.94
CA VAL A 410 18.19 -1.55 4.27
C VAL A 410 18.75 -2.27 5.51
N LEU A 411 20.05 -2.54 5.55
CA LEU A 411 20.68 -3.22 6.69
C LEU A 411 20.63 -2.36 7.95
N LYS A 412 20.93 -1.06 7.86
CA LYS A 412 20.88 -0.15 9.02
C LYS A 412 19.48 -0.08 9.65
N PHE A 413 18.46 0.23 8.86
CA PHE A 413 17.10 0.41 9.38
C PHE A 413 16.44 -0.92 9.75
N GLY A 414 16.70 -1.99 8.98
CA GLY A 414 16.26 -3.34 9.34
C GLY A 414 16.87 -3.82 10.65
N GLN A 415 18.16 -3.60 10.87
CA GLN A 415 18.83 -4.02 12.11
C GLN A 415 18.23 -3.31 13.32
N THR A 416 17.95 -2.00 13.22
CA THR A 416 17.26 -1.27 14.30
C THR A 416 15.83 -1.79 14.53
N ALA A 417 15.08 -2.12 13.48
CA ALA A 417 13.73 -2.68 13.62
C ALA A 417 13.76 -4.08 14.28
N LEU A 418 14.72 -4.93 13.91
CA LEU A 418 14.92 -6.24 14.53
C LEU A 418 15.35 -6.10 16.00
N GLU A 419 16.23 -5.15 16.32
CA GLU A 419 16.60 -4.82 17.71
C GLU A 419 15.40 -4.34 18.54
N MET A 420 14.49 -3.57 17.94
CA MET A 420 13.24 -3.16 18.59
C MET A 420 12.31 -4.35 18.86
N GLN A 421 12.19 -5.30 17.93
CA GLN A 421 11.41 -6.52 18.12
C GLN A 421 12.02 -7.48 19.15
N ASN A 422 13.35 -7.62 19.17
CA ASN A 422 14.08 -8.48 20.10
C ASN A 422 14.00 -8.04 21.57
N ARG A 423 13.29 -6.94 21.87
CA ARG A 423 12.89 -6.55 23.23
C ARG A 423 11.72 -7.39 23.77
N PHE A 424 11.02 -8.15 22.92
CA PHE A 424 9.74 -8.79 23.25
C PHE A 424 9.67 -10.23 22.74
N ASP A 425 9.19 -11.15 23.58
CA ASP A 425 9.13 -12.59 23.27
C ASP A 425 8.13 -12.95 22.16
N ASP A 426 7.11 -12.12 21.93
CA ASP A 426 6.06 -12.32 20.93
C ASP A 426 6.39 -11.70 19.55
N GLY A 427 7.46 -10.90 19.44
CA GLY A 427 7.92 -10.31 18.18
C GLY A 427 7.24 -9.00 17.75
N HIS A 428 6.45 -8.35 18.62
CA HIS A 428 5.97 -6.98 18.33
C HIS A 428 7.12 -5.96 18.39
N THR A 429 6.92 -4.78 17.82
CA THR A 429 7.99 -3.82 17.52
C THR A 429 8.07 -2.69 18.53
N TYR A 430 6.92 -2.10 18.91
CA TYR A 430 6.86 -0.84 19.64
C TYR A 430 6.34 -1.02 21.07
N THR A 431 7.04 -0.43 22.05
CA THR A 431 6.66 -0.48 23.47
C THR A 431 5.30 0.17 23.70
N ASP A 432 5.11 1.38 23.19
CA ASP A 432 3.85 2.12 23.28
C ASP A 432 3.77 3.25 22.23
N LYS A 433 2.72 4.08 22.34
CA LYS A 433 2.41 5.20 21.44
C LYS A 433 3.47 6.31 21.35
N SER A 434 4.51 6.32 22.19
CA SER A 434 5.60 7.31 22.11
C SER A 434 6.61 7.00 21.02
N GLU A 435 6.79 5.73 20.67
CA GLU A 435 7.73 5.28 19.65
C GLU A 435 7.12 5.38 18.23
N ASP A 436 5.84 5.00 18.11
CA ASP A 436 4.92 5.25 16.99
C ASP A 436 3.50 5.37 17.55
N SER A 437 2.76 6.42 17.23
CA SER A 437 1.42 6.71 17.73
C SER A 437 0.28 6.04 16.95
N TYR A 438 0.53 5.54 15.73
CA TYR A 438 -0.49 4.95 14.86
C TYR A 438 -1.14 3.69 15.47
N PRO A 439 -2.48 3.61 15.56
CA PRO A 439 -3.17 2.50 16.24
C PRO A 439 -2.81 1.10 15.73
N SER A 440 -2.41 0.97 14.45
CA SER A 440 -2.14 -0.32 13.79
C SER A 440 -0.69 -0.42 13.29
N ARG A 441 0.24 0.08 14.12
CA ARG A 441 1.70 0.15 13.88
C ARG A 441 2.38 -1.21 13.69
N GLU A 442 1.88 -2.27 14.33
CA GLU A 442 2.46 -3.62 14.19
C GLU A 442 2.04 -4.25 12.85
N GLU A 443 0.78 -4.12 12.48
CA GLU A 443 0.25 -4.63 11.22
C GLU A 443 0.82 -3.84 10.03
N TRP A 444 1.16 -2.56 10.23
CA TRP A 444 1.94 -1.77 9.26
C TRP A 444 3.40 -2.20 9.18
N VAL A 445 4.04 -2.60 10.29
CA VAL A 445 5.36 -3.25 10.25
C VAL A 445 5.28 -4.55 9.43
N ALA A 446 4.21 -5.33 9.56
CA ALA A 446 3.99 -6.55 8.79
C ALA A 446 3.90 -6.29 7.27
N ASP A 447 3.13 -5.31 6.79
CA ASP A 447 3.14 -4.87 5.37
C ASP A 447 4.53 -4.40 4.93
N MET A 448 5.19 -3.52 5.71
CA MET A 448 6.51 -3.02 5.35
C MET A 448 7.56 -4.12 5.26
N ALA A 449 7.55 -5.08 6.18
CA ALA A 449 8.42 -6.25 6.17
C ALA A 449 8.12 -7.17 4.98
N THR A 450 6.83 -7.40 4.69
CA THR A 450 6.35 -8.16 3.51
C THR A 450 6.83 -7.54 2.21
N THR A 451 6.62 -6.24 2.07
CA THR A 451 7.06 -5.43 0.92
C THR A 451 8.57 -5.54 0.71
N ALA A 452 9.35 -5.37 1.77
CA ALA A 452 10.80 -5.44 1.72
C ALA A 452 11.31 -6.86 1.42
N TYR A 453 10.80 -7.88 2.12
CA TYR A 453 11.19 -9.29 1.94
C TYR A 453 10.89 -9.80 0.53
N ILE A 454 9.70 -9.50 -0.01
CA ILE A 454 9.34 -9.82 -1.40
C ILE A 454 10.31 -9.16 -2.37
N THR A 455 10.58 -7.87 -2.18
CA THR A 455 11.47 -7.09 -3.05
C THR A 455 12.91 -7.61 -3.00
N GLU A 456 13.42 -7.93 -1.82
CA GLU A 456 14.77 -8.48 -1.63
C GLU A 456 14.90 -9.88 -2.23
N THR A 457 13.89 -10.73 -2.05
CA THR A 457 13.85 -12.07 -2.64
C THR A 457 13.77 -12.02 -4.17
N LEU A 458 13.00 -11.08 -4.74
CA LEU A 458 12.93 -10.89 -6.19
C LEU A 458 14.26 -10.46 -6.81
N LYS A 459 15.14 -9.75 -6.10
CA LYS A 459 16.51 -9.41 -6.58
C LYS A 459 17.36 -10.65 -6.83
N LEU A 460 17.16 -11.72 -6.05
CA LEU A 460 17.90 -12.97 -6.14
C LEU A 460 17.48 -13.80 -7.36
N LEU A 461 16.22 -13.67 -7.79
CA LEU A 461 15.62 -14.42 -8.90
C LEU A 461 15.89 -13.85 -10.30
N GLY A 462 16.56 -12.69 -10.38
CA GLY A 462 17.00 -12.08 -11.63
C GLY A 462 16.36 -10.72 -11.93
N LYS A 463 16.50 -10.26 -13.17
CA LYS A 463 16.09 -8.89 -13.57
C LYS A 463 14.63 -8.83 -13.99
N THR A 464 13.82 -8.02 -13.31
CA THR A 464 12.48 -7.62 -13.74
C THR A 464 12.50 -7.06 -15.17
N LYS A 465 11.61 -7.57 -16.04
CA LYS A 465 11.49 -7.12 -17.44
C LYS A 465 10.66 -5.84 -17.49
N PHE A 466 11.26 -4.74 -17.95
CA PHE A 466 10.58 -3.44 -18.01
C PHE A 466 10.16 -3.04 -19.44
N THR A 467 8.91 -2.62 -19.61
CA THR A 467 8.31 -2.24 -20.90
C THR A 467 7.93 -0.76 -20.99
N ASN A 468 7.83 -0.22 -22.21
CA ASN A 468 7.19 1.08 -22.50
C ASN A 468 6.00 0.91 -23.45
N LYS A 469 5.47 -0.32 -23.58
CA LYS A 469 4.33 -0.64 -24.45
C LYS A 469 3.13 0.22 -24.04
N ASN A 470 2.41 0.71 -25.03
CA ASN A 470 1.12 1.38 -24.83
C ASN A 470 0.03 0.34 -24.50
N PHE A 471 -0.95 0.74 -23.72
CA PHE A 471 -2.16 -0.03 -23.43
C PHE A 471 -3.33 0.73 -24.05
N ASN A 472 -3.61 0.47 -25.34
CA ASN A 472 -4.82 0.97 -25.99
C ASN A 472 -5.98 -0.01 -25.77
#